data_AF-A0A9X7C8W1-F1
#
_entry.id   AF-A0A9X7C8W1-F1
#
_cell.length_a   1.000
_cell.length_b   1.000
_cell.length_c   1.000
_cell.angle_alpha   90.00
_cell.angle_beta   90.00
_cell.angle_gamma   90.00
#
_symmetry.space_group_name_H-M   'P 1'
#
loop_
_entity.id
_entity.type
_entity.pdbx_description
1 polymer ?
#
loop_
_entity_poly.entity_id
_entity_poly.type
_entity_poly.pdbx_seq_one_letter_code
_entity_poly.pdbx_strand_id
1 'polypeptide(L)'
;MITTIISSVVAFATTNIDDIFILLVLFSQVRTEVIRKEGRAVREKATRKKLYIVIGQYLGFSMIIFLSIIGSLSSFFIPVSWIGLLGFVPIYMGVKGLLSLRSYKSNEVIDNVTVSLFKVASITLANGADNISIYIPMFASQTLETNIVTLVIFFFMIAIWCFISYKLIKAPILAKVLEENCHIIVPIVLIGLGMFILFRSGTIGLFS
;
A
#
# COMPACT_ATOMS: atom_id res chain seq x y z
N MET A 1 -28.76 -2.61 -7.00
CA MET A 1 -28.05 -1.34 -6.79
C MET A 1 -27.61 -1.13 -5.33
N ILE A 2 -28.52 -1.05 -4.35
CA ILE A 2 -28.12 -0.93 -2.93
C ILE A 2 -27.24 -2.11 -2.48
N THR A 3 -27.62 -3.33 -2.84
CA THR A 3 -26.84 -4.56 -2.58
C THR A 3 -25.44 -4.52 -3.19
N THR A 4 -25.32 -4.02 -4.42
CA THR A 4 -24.03 -3.79 -5.10
C THR A 4 -23.18 -2.79 -4.34
N ILE A 5 -23.77 -1.68 -3.88
CA ILE A 5 -23.04 -0.66 -3.15
C ILE A 5 -22.46 -1.23 -1.86
N ILE A 6 -23.31 -1.91 -1.07
CA ILE A 6 -22.90 -2.52 0.20
C ILE A 6 -21.83 -3.60 -0.05
N SER A 7 -22.06 -4.51 -0.99
CA SER A 7 -21.09 -5.58 -1.29
C SER A 7 -19.77 -5.04 -1.80
N SER A 8 -19.76 -3.98 -2.61
CA SER A 8 -18.53 -3.34 -3.08
C SER A 8 -17.77 -2.67 -1.94
N VAL A 9 -18.47 -1.96 -1.05
CA VAL A 9 -17.84 -1.36 0.14
C VAL A 9 -17.24 -2.43 1.04
N VAL A 10 -17.99 -3.51 1.31
CA VAL A 10 -17.53 -4.62 2.15
C VAL A 10 -16.36 -5.35 1.49
N ALA A 11 -16.45 -5.65 0.20
CA ALA A 11 -15.37 -6.28 -0.55
C ALA A 11 -14.10 -5.42 -0.48
N PHE A 12 -14.18 -4.13 -0.80
CA PHE A 12 -13.03 -3.23 -0.71
C PHE A 12 -12.48 -3.12 0.72
N ALA A 13 -13.34 -2.94 1.72
CA ALA A 13 -12.90 -2.78 3.10
C ALA A 13 -12.21 -4.03 3.63
N THR A 14 -12.71 -5.23 3.28
CA THR A 14 -12.14 -6.50 3.72
C THR A 14 -10.82 -6.83 3.02
N THR A 15 -10.66 -6.43 1.76
CA THR A 15 -9.46 -6.73 0.97
C THR A 15 -8.35 -5.69 1.15
N ASN A 16 -8.66 -4.46 1.53
CA ASN A 16 -7.66 -3.38 1.62
C ASN A 16 -7.49 -2.81 3.02
N ILE A 17 -7.95 -3.47 4.09
CA ILE A 17 -7.81 -2.93 5.46
C ILE A 17 -6.34 -2.73 5.85
N ASP A 18 -5.46 -3.57 5.31
CA ASP A 18 -4.02 -3.58 5.45
C ASP A 18 -3.33 -2.37 4.78
N ASP A 19 -3.90 -1.81 3.71
CA ASP A 19 -3.41 -0.58 3.07
C ASP A 19 -3.31 0.60 4.05
N ILE A 20 -4.17 0.64 5.07
CA ILE A 20 -4.10 1.68 6.11
C ILE A 20 -2.73 1.67 6.78
N PHE A 21 -2.16 0.50 7.07
CA PHE A 21 -0.83 0.41 7.69
C PHE A 21 0.27 0.91 6.76
N ILE A 22 0.20 0.58 5.47
CA ILE A 22 1.15 1.09 4.48
C ILE A 22 1.06 2.61 4.37
N LEU A 23 -0.16 3.14 4.24
CA LEU A 23 -0.38 4.58 4.15
C LEU A 23 0.08 5.29 5.43
N LEU A 24 -0.14 4.70 6.61
CA LEU A 24 0.37 5.19 7.88
C LEU A 24 1.90 5.28 7.88
N VAL A 25 2.57 4.22 7.40
CA VAL A 25 4.03 4.20 7.26
C VAL A 25 4.52 5.29 6.31
N LEU A 26 3.92 5.40 5.12
CA LEU A 26 4.35 6.35 4.09
C LEU A 26 4.14 7.80 4.52
N PHE A 27 2.97 8.14 5.05
CA PHE A 27 2.69 9.48 5.55
C PHE A 27 3.53 9.81 6.79
N SER A 28 3.88 8.82 7.62
CA SER A 28 4.77 9.01 8.77
C SER A 28 6.19 9.39 8.31
N GLN A 29 6.74 8.71 7.30
CA GLN A 29 8.05 9.08 6.72
C GLN A 29 8.09 10.54 6.27
N VAL A 30 7.04 11.00 5.58
CA VAL A 30 6.93 12.40 5.14
C VAL A 30 6.85 13.36 6.33
N ARG A 31 6.16 12.97 7.40
CA ARG A 31 6.03 13.80 8.61
C ARG A 31 7.34 13.88 9.38
N THR A 32 8.03 12.77 9.60
CA THR A 32 9.33 12.73 10.27
C THR A 32 10.37 13.59 9.54
N GLU A 33 10.35 13.61 8.20
CA GLU A 33 11.25 14.46 7.42
C GLU A 33 11.02 15.96 7.66
N VAL A 34 9.75 16.38 7.82
CA VAL A 34 9.40 17.77 8.15
C VAL A 34 9.83 18.14 9.57
N ILE A 35 9.71 17.22 10.52
CA ILE A 35 10.11 17.46 11.92
C ILE A 35 11.64 17.56 12.04
N ARG A 36 12.39 16.73 11.30
CA ARG A 36 13.85 16.70 11.38
C ARG A 36 14.54 17.87 10.66
N LYS A 37 13.93 18.40 9.59
CA LYS A 37 14.50 19.49 8.78
C LYS A 37 13.53 20.69 8.80
N GLU A 38 13.87 21.73 9.56
CA GLU A 38 13.04 22.92 9.67
C GLU A 38 13.27 23.89 8.50
N GLY A 39 12.20 24.33 7.81
CA GLY A 39 12.29 25.30 6.71
C GLY A 39 11.13 25.29 5.71
N ARG A 40 10.85 26.45 5.10
CA ARG A 40 9.72 26.63 4.16
C ARG A 40 9.81 25.70 2.93
N ALA A 41 11.01 25.50 2.39
CA ALA A 41 11.28 24.60 1.27
C ALA A 41 11.06 23.11 1.60
N VAL A 42 11.28 22.71 2.86
CA VAL A 42 11.02 21.33 3.32
C VAL A 42 9.52 21.06 3.38
N ARG A 43 8.74 22.05 3.84
CA ARG A 43 7.28 21.94 3.94
C ARG A 43 6.61 21.80 2.57
N GLU A 44 7.11 22.51 1.56
CA GLU A 44 6.64 22.38 0.18
C GLU A 44 6.95 21.00 -0.41
N LYS A 45 8.18 20.50 -0.22
CA LYS A 45 8.58 19.13 -0.62
C LYS A 45 7.70 18.08 0.06
N ALA A 46 7.35 18.27 1.33
CA ALA A 46 6.47 17.35 2.05
C ALA A 46 5.03 17.34 1.49
N THR A 47 4.48 18.49 1.10
CA THR A 47 3.18 18.54 0.43
C THR A 47 3.21 17.78 -0.90
N ARG A 48 4.28 17.94 -1.70
CA ARG A 48 4.46 17.14 -2.92
C ARG A 48 4.57 15.64 -2.64
N LYS A 49 5.30 15.24 -1.59
CA LYS A 49 5.43 13.82 -1.20
C LYS A 49 4.09 13.23 -0.75
N LYS A 50 3.26 13.98 -0.02
CA LYS A 50 1.88 13.55 0.33
C LYS A 50 1.05 13.31 -0.93
N LEU A 51 1.17 14.19 -1.93
CA LEU A 51 0.49 14.02 -3.21
C LEU A 51 0.99 12.78 -3.95
N TYR A 52 2.29 12.50 -3.94
CA TYR A 52 2.84 11.27 -4.52
C TYR A 52 2.32 9.99 -3.84
N ILE A 53 2.04 10.02 -2.53
CA ILE A 53 1.40 8.90 -1.83
C ILE A 53 -0.02 8.67 -2.39
N VAL A 54 -0.81 9.73 -2.51
CA VAL A 54 -2.18 9.61 -3.02
C VAL A 54 -2.18 9.14 -4.48
N ILE A 55 -1.44 9.83 -5.36
CA ILE A 55 -1.42 9.46 -6.79
C ILE A 55 -0.81 8.07 -6.98
N GLY A 56 0.24 7.72 -6.24
CA GLY A 56 0.83 6.39 -6.28
C GLY A 56 -0.16 5.30 -5.87
N GLN A 57 -0.98 5.54 -4.83
CA GLN A 57 -2.05 4.62 -4.42
C GLN A 57 -3.08 4.43 -5.54
N TYR A 58 -3.53 5.51 -6.17
CA TYR A 58 -4.46 5.43 -7.30
C TYR A 58 -3.85 4.68 -8.50
N LEU A 59 -2.57 4.90 -8.81
CA LEU A 59 -1.88 4.20 -9.90
C LEU A 59 -1.71 2.71 -9.63
N GLY A 60 -1.20 2.34 -8.44
CA GLY A 60 -1.02 0.95 -8.06
C GLY A 60 -2.36 0.19 -8.01
N PHE A 61 -3.38 0.82 -7.43
CA PHE A 61 -4.72 0.22 -7.38
C PHE A 61 -5.37 0.13 -8.77
N SER A 62 -5.18 1.12 -9.64
CA SER A 62 -5.65 1.03 -11.04
C SER A 62 -5.04 -0.16 -11.76
N MET A 63 -3.78 -0.49 -11.50
CA MET A 63 -3.14 -1.68 -12.07
C MET A 63 -3.76 -2.98 -11.54
N ILE A 64 -4.04 -3.06 -10.24
CA ILE A 64 -4.75 -4.20 -9.63
C ILE A 64 -6.12 -4.40 -10.29
N ILE A 65 -6.88 -3.33 -10.46
CA ILE A 65 -8.20 -3.36 -11.09
C ILE A 65 -8.11 -3.73 -12.56
N PHE A 66 -7.16 -3.16 -13.29
CA PHE A 66 -6.93 -3.49 -14.69
C PHE A 66 -6.63 -4.99 -14.87
N LEU A 67 -5.74 -5.55 -14.05
CA LEU A 67 -5.44 -6.98 -14.04
C LEU A 67 -6.65 -7.82 -13.66
N SER A 68 -7.47 -7.35 -12.72
CA SER A 68 -8.69 -8.05 -12.28
C SER A 68 -9.76 -8.08 -13.38
N ILE A 69 -9.96 -6.98 -14.10
CA ILE A 69 -10.89 -6.91 -15.24
C ILE A 69 -10.39 -7.81 -16.37
N ILE A 70 -9.12 -7.74 -16.73
CA ILE A 70 -8.54 -8.65 -17.75
C ILE A 70 -8.72 -10.11 -17.31
N GLY A 71 -8.40 -10.41 -16.05
CA GLY A 71 -8.58 -11.74 -15.47
C GLY A 71 -10.03 -12.23 -15.55
N SER A 72 -11.00 -11.34 -15.28
CA SER A 72 -12.44 -11.65 -15.37
C SER A 72 -12.93 -11.95 -16.79
N LEU A 73 -12.27 -11.40 -17.81
CA LEU A 73 -12.59 -11.63 -19.22
C LEU A 73 -11.82 -12.82 -19.80
N SER A 74 -10.68 -13.17 -19.23
CA SER A 74 -9.83 -14.26 -19.68
C SER A 74 -10.31 -15.59 -19.10
N SER A 75 -10.31 -16.67 -19.90
CA SER A 75 -10.34 -18.04 -19.35
C SER A 75 -9.04 -18.44 -18.63
N PHE A 76 -8.11 -17.49 -18.43
CA PHE A 76 -6.77 -17.73 -17.92
C PHE A 76 -6.76 -17.57 -16.39
N PHE A 77 -6.76 -18.69 -15.68
CA PHE A 77 -6.54 -18.71 -14.24
C PHE A 77 -5.08 -18.35 -13.94
N ILE A 78 -4.81 -17.13 -13.48
CA ILE A 78 -3.50 -16.78 -12.91
C ILE A 78 -3.40 -17.46 -11.54
N PRO A 79 -2.42 -18.34 -11.30
CA PRO A 79 -2.26 -18.97 -10.00
C PRO A 79 -1.96 -17.92 -8.93
N VAL A 80 -2.80 -17.88 -7.88
CA VAL A 80 -2.68 -16.94 -6.75
C VAL A 80 -1.29 -17.01 -6.09
N SER A 81 -0.59 -18.14 -6.21
CA SER A 81 0.75 -18.35 -5.65
C SER A 81 1.84 -17.44 -6.26
N TRP A 82 1.70 -17.05 -7.54
CA TRP A 82 2.67 -16.16 -8.20
C TRP A 82 2.53 -14.71 -7.75
N ILE A 83 1.31 -14.32 -7.38
CA ILE A 83 0.97 -12.99 -6.89
C ILE A 83 1.65 -12.72 -5.54
N GLY A 84 1.73 -13.72 -4.65
CA GLY A 84 2.37 -13.56 -3.35
C GLY A 84 3.89 -13.34 -3.39
N LEU A 85 4.57 -13.63 -4.52
CA LEU A 85 5.99 -13.29 -4.71
C LEU A 85 6.25 -11.78 -4.56
N LEU A 86 5.23 -10.94 -4.77
CA LEU A 86 5.34 -9.50 -4.54
C LEU A 86 5.59 -9.14 -3.07
N GLY A 87 5.31 -10.03 -2.11
CA GLY A 87 5.66 -9.88 -0.70
C GLY A 87 7.17 -9.74 -0.45
N PHE A 88 8.02 -10.17 -1.38
CA PHE A 88 9.47 -9.93 -1.31
C PHE A 88 9.85 -8.45 -1.42
N VAL A 89 9.05 -7.62 -2.09
CA VAL A 89 9.30 -6.17 -2.24
C VAL A 89 9.26 -5.45 -0.88
N PRO A 90 8.18 -5.53 -0.08
CA PRO A 90 8.15 -4.94 1.24
C PRO A 90 9.17 -5.58 2.20
N ILE A 91 9.46 -6.89 2.10
CA ILE A 91 10.55 -7.51 2.87
C ILE A 91 11.89 -6.86 2.56
N TYR A 92 12.25 -6.76 1.27
CA TYR A 92 13.51 -6.14 0.86
C TYR A 92 13.61 -4.69 1.35
N MET A 93 12.53 -3.92 1.21
CA MET A 93 12.48 -2.55 1.71
C MET A 93 12.66 -2.46 3.22
N GLY A 94 12.03 -3.35 3.99
CA GLY A 94 12.15 -3.38 5.43
C GLY A 94 13.55 -3.81 5.88
N VAL A 95 14.13 -4.86 5.29
CA VAL A 95 15.51 -5.31 5.58
C VAL A 95 16.51 -4.20 5.27
N LYS A 96 16.41 -3.54 4.11
CA LYS A 96 17.26 -2.41 3.74
C LYS A 96 17.11 -1.24 4.73
N GLY A 97 15.88 -0.97 5.17
CA GLY A 97 15.60 0.01 6.21
C GLY A 97 16.32 -0.31 7.52
N LEU A 98 16.27 -1.58 7.96
CA LEU A 98 16.91 -2.01 9.19
C LEU A 98 18.45 -1.99 9.10
N LEU A 99 19.02 -2.39 7.96
CA LEU A 99 20.46 -2.33 7.72
C LEU A 99 20.99 -0.89 7.69
N SER A 100 20.18 0.07 7.21
CA SER A 100 20.56 1.49 7.22
C SER A 100 20.69 2.07 8.63
N LEU A 101 19.97 1.51 9.62
CA LEU A 101 20.10 1.88 11.03
C LEU A 101 21.45 1.47 11.62
N ARG A 102 21.96 0.31 11.18
CA ARG A 102 23.23 -0.25 11.65
C ARG A 102 24.43 0.49 11.07
N SER A 103 24.27 1.12 9.91
CA SER A 103 25.32 1.87 9.21
C SER A 103 25.39 3.35 9.62
N TYR A 104 25.27 3.66 10.92
CA TYR A 104 25.38 5.03 11.45
C TYR A 104 26.84 5.47 11.77
N LYS A 105 27.86 4.68 11.39
CA LYS A 105 29.27 5.02 11.66
C LYS A 105 30.18 5.10 10.42
N SER A 106 29.63 5.38 9.24
CA SER A 106 30.44 5.80 8.11
C SER A 106 29.59 6.62 7.14
N ASN A 107 29.89 7.92 7.10
CA ASN A 107 29.65 8.92 6.07
C ASN A 107 28.61 8.61 4.96
N GLU A 108 27.63 9.52 4.88
CA GLU A 108 26.91 9.91 3.66
C GLU A 108 26.19 8.82 2.83
N VAL A 109 25.17 8.16 3.39
CA VAL A 109 24.06 7.59 2.56
C VAL A 109 22.68 7.73 3.25
N ILE A 110 22.44 8.82 3.98
CA ILE A 110 21.09 9.17 4.47
C ILE A 110 20.55 10.34 3.66
N ASP A 111 20.35 10.15 2.36
CA ASP A 111 19.62 11.17 1.58
C ASP A 111 18.68 10.64 0.49
N ASN A 112 18.46 9.32 0.33
CA ASN A 112 17.62 8.81 -0.76
C ASN A 112 16.66 7.68 -0.39
N VAL A 113 15.90 7.82 0.69
CA VAL A 113 14.57 7.18 0.76
C VAL A 113 13.54 8.22 0.36
N THR A 114 13.59 8.64 -0.90
CA THR A 114 12.58 9.54 -1.47
C THR A 114 11.27 8.78 -1.61
N VAL A 115 10.21 9.29 -0.99
CA VAL A 115 8.83 8.91 -1.32
C VAL A 115 8.62 9.36 -2.76
N SER A 116 8.75 8.41 -3.70
CA SER A 116 8.53 8.62 -5.12
C SER A 116 7.20 8.00 -5.53
N LEU A 117 6.57 8.57 -6.55
CA LEU A 117 5.32 8.10 -7.12
C LEU A 117 5.37 6.60 -7.45
N PHE A 118 6.42 6.18 -8.17
CA PHE A 118 6.62 4.78 -8.58
C PHE A 118 6.77 3.85 -7.39
N LYS A 119 7.52 4.28 -6.36
CA LYS A 119 7.72 3.45 -5.16
C LYS A 119 6.38 3.21 -4.45
N VAL A 120 5.57 4.25 -4.28
CA VAL A 120 4.24 4.11 -3.67
C VAL A 120 3.38 3.18 -4.53
N ALA A 121 3.29 3.41 -5.84
CA ALA A 121 2.50 2.56 -6.74
C ALA A 121 2.94 1.08 -6.73
N SER A 122 4.26 0.82 -6.71
CA SER A 122 4.79 -0.54 -6.60
C SER A 122 4.46 -1.20 -5.26
N ILE A 123 4.50 -0.46 -4.15
CA ILE A 123 4.12 -0.98 -2.84
C ILE A 123 2.62 -1.28 -2.80
N THR A 124 1.77 -0.37 -3.32
CA THR A 124 0.33 -0.58 -3.41
C THR A 124 0.00 -1.80 -4.28
N LEU A 125 0.63 -1.91 -5.45
CA LEU A 125 0.46 -3.05 -6.33
C LEU A 125 0.89 -4.35 -5.66
N ALA A 126 2.03 -4.33 -4.96
CA ALA A 126 2.55 -5.51 -4.26
C ALA A 126 1.66 -5.93 -3.09
N ASN A 127 1.10 -4.96 -2.37
CA ASN A 127 0.22 -5.21 -1.24
C ASN A 127 -1.14 -5.74 -1.69
N GLY A 128 -1.83 -5.00 -2.55
CA GLY A 128 -3.17 -5.37 -3.01
C GLY A 128 -3.17 -6.37 -4.17
N ALA A 129 -2.07 -7.07 -4.41
CA ALA A 129 -1.98 -8.07 -5.46
C ALA A 129 -2.90 -9.27 -5.17
N ASP A 130 -2.97 -9.69 -3.91
CA ASP A 130 -3.85 -10.78 -3.45
C ASP A 130 -5.34 -10.42 -3.61
N ASN A 131 -5.68 -9.12 -3.64
CA ASN A 131 -7.04 -8.62 -3.88
C ASN A 131 -7.57 -8.99 -5.28
N ILE A 132 -6.69 -9.25 -6.24
CA ILE A 132 -7.05 -9.70 -7.60
C ILE A 132 -7.90 -10.98 -7.54
N SER A 133 -7.57 -11.90 -6.62
CA SER A 133 -8.28 -13.19 -6.48
C SER A 133 -9.75 -13.04 -6.09
N ILE A 134 -10.11 -11.96 -5.39
CA ILE A 134 -11.48 -11.65 -4.98
C ILE A 134 -12.17 -10.79 -6.05
N TYR A 135 -11.43 -9.88 -6.68
CA TYR A 135 -11.99 -8.98 -7.69
C TYR A 135 -12.30 -9.66 -9.03
N ILE A 136 -11.50 -10.64 -9.47
CA ILE A 136 -11.77 -11.41 -10.70
C ILE A 136 -13.19 -12.03 -10.70
N PRO A 137 -13.55 -12.92 -9.75
CA PRO A 137 -14.86 -13.54 -9.75
C PRO A 137 -15.97 -12.52 -9.49
N MET A 138 -15.69 -11.47 -8.73
CA MET A 138 -16.66 -10.40 -8.50
C MET A 138 -17.00 -9.66 -9.80
N PHE A 139 -16.01 -9.23 -10.58
CA PHE A 139 -16.23 -8.57 -11.87
C PHE A 139 -16.81 -9.52 -12.94
N ALA A 140 -16.45 -10.80 -12.91
CA ALA A 140 -16.99 -11.82 -13.82
C ALA A 140 -18.48 -12.13 -13.55
N SER A 141 -18.92 -12.02 -12.29
CA SER A 141 -20.30 -12.30 -11.87
C SER A 141 -21.28 -11.12 -12.04
N GLN A 142 -20.77 -9.94 -12.41
CA GLN A 142 -21.51 -8.69 -12.44
C GLN A 142 -21.75 -8.20 -13.87
N THR A 143 -22.83 -7.44 -14.09
CA THR A 143 -23.07 -6.75 -15.37
C THR A 143 -22.11 -5.57 -15.56
N LEU A 144 -21.94 -5.09 -16.79
CA LEU A 144 -21.09 -3.93 -17.08
C LEU A 144 -21.49 -2.69 -16.27
N GLU A 145 -22.79 -2.39 -16.17
CA GLU A 145 -23.32 -1.28 -15.36
C GLU A 145 -22.94 -1.44 -13.88
N THR A 146 -23.06 -2.66 -13.36
CA THR A 146 -22.70 -2.99 -11.97
C THR A 146 -21.20 -2.82 -11.75
N ASN A 147 -20.36 -3.25 -12.68
CA ASN A 147 -18.90 -3.08 -12.63
C ASN A 147 -18.51 -1.60 -12.60
N ILE A 148 -19.17 -0.75 -13.39
CA ILE A 148 -18.91 0.70 -13.37
C ILE A 148 -19.22 1.29 -11.98
N VAL A 149 -20.35 0.91 -11.37
CA VAL A 149 -20.70 1.34 -10.01
C VAL A 149 -19.65 0.87 -8.99
N THR A 150 -19.24 -0.40 -9.07
CA THR A 150 -18.18 -0.97 -8.22
C THR A 150 -16.88 -0.18 -8.33
N LEU A 151 -16.45 0.17 -9.55
CA LEU A 151 -15.23 0.95 -9.79
C LEU A 151 -15.29 2.33 -9.14
N VAL A 152 -16.41 3.04 -9.29
CA VAL A 152 -16.61 4.35 -8.65
C VAL A 152 -16.48 4.24 -7.14
N ILE A 153 -17.07 3.20 -6.53
CA ILE A 153 -16.98 2.96 -5.09
C ILE A 153 -15.55 2.67 -4.67
N PHE A 154 -14.84 1.80 -5.38
CA PHE A 154 -13.45 1.46 -5.06
C PHE A 154 -12.54 2.70 -5.10
N PHE A 155 -12.62 3.50 -6.16
CA PHE A 155 -11.82 4.72 -6.28
C PHE A 155 -12.19 5.79 -5.25
N PHE A 156 -13.46 5.85 -4.83
CA PHE A 156 -13.88 6.70 -3.71
C PHE A 156 -13.33 6.19 -2.37
N MET A 157 -13.33 4.88 -2.16
CA MET A 157 -12.81 4.27 -0.94
C MET A 157 -11.30 4.45 -0.76
N ILE A 158 -10.52 4.50 -1.85
CA ILE A 158 -9.09 4.88 -1.79
C ILE A 158 -8.92 6.27 -1.17
N ALA A 159 -9.75 7.24 -1.54
CA ALA A 159 -9.70 8.58 -0.96
C ALA A 159 -9.97 8.55 0.55
N ILE A 160 -10.93 7.73 0.97
CA ILE A 160 -11.27 7.53 2.40
C ILE A 160 -10.09 6.91 3.14
N TRP A 161 -9.45 5.86 2.60
CA TRP A 161 -8.26 5.23 3.22
C TRP A 161 -7.08 6.19 3.33
N CYS A 162 -6.82 6.98 2.29
CA CYS A 162 -5.81 8.04 2.33
C CYS A 162 -6.12 9.08 3.41
N PHE A 163 -7.40 9.51 3.51
CA PHE A 163 -7.84 10.48 4.50
C PHE A 163 -7.74 9.96 5.93
N ILE A 164 -8.23 8.74 6.18
CA ILE A 164 -8.17 8.08 7.49
C ILE A 164 -6.73 7.93 7.94
N SER A 165 -5.86 7.40 7.08
CA SER A 165 -4.44 7.20 7.39
C SER A 165 -3.74 8.53 7.69
N TYR A 166 -4.03 9.57 6.91
CA TYR A 166 -3.52 10.91 7.16
C TYR A 166 -4.01 11.51 8.49
N LYS A 167 -5.27 11.27 8.86
CA LYS A 167 -5.85 11.72 10.15
C LYS A 167 -5.26 10.96 11.32
N LEU A 168 -5.10 9.64 11.21
CA LEU A 168 -4.55 8.78 12.26
C LEU A 168 -3.12 9.19 12.64
N ILE A 169 -2.28 9.58 11.67
CA ILE A 169 -0.93 10.11 11.96
C ILE A 169 -0.93 11.40 12.78
N LYS A 170 -2.01 12.18 12.71
CA LYS A 170 -2.14 13.42 13.49
C LYS A 170 -2.66 13.19 14.91
N ALA A 171 -3.11 11.97 15.22
CA ALA A 171 -3.54 11.64 16.57
C ALA A 171 -2.32 11.64 17.51
N PRO A 172 -2.37 12.32 18.67
CA PRO A 172 -1.20 12.58 19.51
C PRO A 172 -0.50 11.31 20.02
N ILE A 173 -1.25 10.24 20.26
CA ILE A 173 -0.70 8.94 20.71
C ILE A 173 0.09 8.27 19.59
N LEU A 174 -0.50 8.16 18.40
CA LEU A 174 0.16 7.57 17.23
C LEU A 174 1.33 8.44 16.76
N ALA A 175 1.16 9.75 16.81
CA ALA A 175 2.19 10.73 16.51
C ALA A 175 3.45 10.49 17.33
N LYS A 176 3.32 10.39 18.66
CA LYS A 176 4.46 10.24 19.56
C LYS A 176 5.18 8.91 19.35
N VAL A 177 4.43 7.80 19.30
CA VAL A 177 5.01 6.45 19.13
C VAL A 177 5.68 6.29 17.77
N LEU A 178 5.03 6.74 16.69
CA LEU A 178 5.63 6.70 15.36
C LEU A 178 6.78 7.70 15.24
N GLU A 179 6.72 8.90 15.79
CA GLU A 179 7.83 9.88 15.66
C GLU A 179 9.12 9.41 16.34
N GLU A 180 9.01 8.86 17.56
CA GLU A 180 10.18 8.40 18.32
C GLU A 180 10.78 7.12 17.72
N ASN A 181 9.95 6.23 17.14
CA ASN A 181 10.39 4.90 16.72
C ASN A 181 10.21 4.63 15.21
N CYS A 182 9.86 5.63 14.38
CA CYS A 182 9.52 5.48 12.94
C CYS A 182 10.57 4.65 12.21
N HIS A 183 11.83 5.01 12.44
CA HIS A 183 13.01 4.44 11.82
C HIS A 183 13.19 2.94 12.08
N ILE A 184 12.59 2.39 13.15
CA ILE A 184 12.60 0.96 13.50
C ILE A 184 11.24 0.30 13.20
N ILE A 185 10.13 0.94 13.56
CA ILE A 185 8.77 0.41 13.39
C ILE A 185 8.47 0.17 11.90
N VAL A 186 8.80 1.14 11.04
CA VAL A 186 8.49 1.07 9.61
C VAL A 186 9.16 -0.14 8.94
N PRO A 187 10.48 -0.36 9.09
CA PRO A 187 11.14 -1.58 8.61
C PRO A 187 10.48 -2.88 9.08
N ILE A 188 10.17 -2.97 10.38
CA ILE A 188 9.61 -4.18 10.98
C ILE A 188 8.21 -4.48 10.43
N VAL A 189 7.36 -3.45 10.32
CA VAL A 189 6.01 -3.59 9.75
C VAL A 189 6.08 -4.05 8.29
N LEU A 190 6.99 -3.48 7.49
CA LEU A 190 7.17 -3.89 6.09
C LEU A 190 7.64 -5.36 5.96
N ILE A 191 8.55 -5.81 6.82
CA ILE A 191 8.97 -7.22 6.87
C ILE A 191 7.79 -8.11 7.27
N GLY A 192 7.09 -7.77 8.36
CA GLY A 192 5.94 -8.54 8.84
C GLY A 192 4.83 -8.64 7.79
N LEU A 193 4.52 -7.54 7.11
CA LEU A 193 3.53 -7.48 6.05
C LEU A 193 3.93 -8.34 4.85
N GLY A 194 5.17 -8.22 4.37
CA GLY A 194 5.63 -9.04 3.25
C GLY A 194 5.69 -10.53 3.58
N MET A 195 6.05 -10.90 4.82
CA MET A 195 5.95 -12.28 5.30
C MET A 195 4.50 -12.75 5.32
N PHE A 196 3.57 -11.93 5.82
CA PHE A 196 2.14 -12.24 5.85
C PHE A 196 1.58 -12.50 4.44
N ILE A 197 1.95 -11.66 3.46
CA ILE A 197 1.57 -11.85 2.04
C ILE A 197 2.08 -13.21 1.52
N LEU A 198 3.36 -13.53 1.75
CA LEU A 198 3.95 -14.81 1.31
C LEU A 198 3.23 -16.03 1.91
N PHE A 199 2.82 -15.96 3.18
CA PHE A 199 2.07 -17.04 3.84
C PHE A 199 0.64 -17.14 3.31
N ARG A 200 -0.08 -16.02 3.22
CA ARG A 200 -1.50 -15.99 2.83
C ARG A 200 -1.71 -16.41 1.38
N SER A 201 -0.82 -16.01 0.47
CA SER A 201 -0.91 -16.35 -0.95
C SER A 201 -0.49 -17.78 -1.28
N GLY A 202 -0.07 -18.58 -0.28
CA GLY A 202 0.40 -19.96 -0.49
C GLY A 202 1.70 -20.05 -1.29
N THR A 203 2.44 -18.94 -1.43
CA THR A 203 3.67 -18.86 -2.23
C THR A 203 4.78 -19.75 -1.70
N ILE A 204 4.80 -20.02 -0.39
CA ILE A 204 5.77 -20.93 0.22
C ILE A 204 5.64 -22.35 -0.32
N GLY A 205 4.43 -22.76 -0.73
CA GLY A 205 4.18 -24.06 -1.36
C GLY A 205 4.70 -24.19 -2.80
N LEU A 206 5.17 -23.11 -3.45
CA LEU A 206 5.85 -23.18 -4.75
C LEU A 206 7.30 -23.66 -4.62
N PHE A 207 7.89 -23.58 -3.42
CA PHE A 207 9.30 -23.90 -3.16
C PHE A 207 9.48 -25.26 -2.46
N SER A 208 8.39 -26.01 -2.24
CA SER A 208 8.34 -27.36 -1.66
C SER A 208 7.87 -28.38 -2.68
#